data_AF-A0A957Q0E6-F1
#
_entry.id   AF-A0A957Q0E6-F1
#
_cell.length_a   1.000
_cell.length_b   1.000
_cell.length_c   1.000
_cell.angle_alpha   90.00
_cell.angle_beta   90.00
_cell.angle_gamma   90.00
#
_symmetry.space_group_name_H-M   'P 1'
#
loop_
_entity.id
_entity.type
_entity.pdbx_description
1 polymer ?
#
loop_
_entity_poly.entity_id
_entity_poly.type
_entity_poly.pdbx_seq_one_letter_code
_entity_poly.pdbx_strand_id
1 'polypeptide(L)'
;WVAVLLATAQQQYTQAAMHFGLAEQVRRRIHYPGNGVMQPAVDAALATVQAALEPAAFAKAFAAGREMALEQAFATILVASSKAAM
;
A
#
# COMPACT_ATOMS: atom_id res chain seq x y z
N TRP A 1 2.63 6.92 -1.34
CA TRP A 1 3.51 6.04 -2.14
C TRP A 1 4.74 5.54 -1.38
N VAL A 2 5.46 6.38 -0.62
CA VAL A 2 6.68 5.96 0.11
C VAL A 2 6.47 4.74 1.03
N ALA A 3 5.36 4.66 1.77
CA ALA A 3 5.05 3.51 2.63
C ALA A 3 4.90 2.17 1.87
N VAL A 4 4.38 2.23 0.63
CA VAL A 4 4.22 1.06 -0.24
C VAL A 4 5.59 0.57 -0.71
N LEU A 5 6.43 1.49 -1.19
CA LEU A 5 7.78 1.18 -1.67
C LEU A 5 8.64 0.60 -0.54
N LEU A 6 8.51 1.15 0.68
CA LEU A 6 9.22 0.66 1.86
C LEU A 6 8.77 -0.73 2.27
N ALA A 7 7.45 -1.00 2.31
CA ALA A 7 6.92 -2.32 2.64
C ALA A 7 7.34 -3.39 1.61
N THR A 8 7.36 -3.06 0.32
CA THR A 8 7.87 -3.95 -0.74
C THR A 8 9.37 -4.20 -0.58
N ALA A 9 10.17 -3.17 -0.29
CA ALA A 9 11.61 -3.32 -0.05
C ALA A 9 11.94 -4.19 1.18
N GLN A 10 11.08 -4.16 2.20
CA GLN A 10 11.19 -5.00 3.40
C GLN A 10 10.59 -6.40 3.24
N GLN A 11 10.20 -6.80 2.02
CA GLN A 11 9.52 -8.08 1.72
C GLN A 11 8.23 -8.34 2.51
N GLN A 12 7.60 -7.29 3.05
CA GLN A 12 6.34 -7.39 3.78
C GLN A 12 5.18 -7.36 2.79
N TYR A 13 5.12 -8.32 1.86
CA TYR A 13 4.23 -8.27 0.70
C TYR A 13 2.75 -8.21 1.07
N THR A 14 2.32 -8.90 2.13
CA THR A 14 0.94 -8.83 2.65
C THR A 14 0.59 -7.43 3.16
N GLN A 15 1.52 -6.78 3.88
CA GLN A 15 1.34 -5.41 4.33
C GLN A 15 1.36 -4.44 3.13
N ALA A 16 2.25 -4.63 2.17
CA ALA A 16 2.29 -3.83 0.95
C ALA A 16 0.98 -3.91 0.16
N ALA A 17 0.39 -5.10 0.00
CA ALA A 17 -0.93 -5.30 -0.62
C ALA A 17 -2.05 -4.54 0.12
N MET A 18 -2.03 -4.55 1.46
CA MET A 18 -2.95 -3.77 2.28
C MET A 18 -2.78 -2.26 2.08
N HIS A 19 -1.54 -1.77 2.03
CA HIS A 19 -1.25 -0.36 1.77
C HIS A 19 -1.66 0.07 0.36
N PHE A 20 -1.54 -0.82 -0.63
CA PHE A 20 -2.05 -0.58 -2.00
C PHE A 20 -3.58 -0.43 -2.02
N GLY A 21 -4.32 -1.31 -1.34
CA GLY A 21 -5.78 -1.21 -1.24
C GLY A 21 -6.23 0.07 -0.56
N LEU A 22 -5.51 0.48 0.48
CA LEU A 22 -5.75 1.75 1.17
C LEU A 22 -5.46 2.96 0.28
N ALA A 23 -4.35 2.95 -0.46
CA ALA A 23 -4.01 4.02 -1.39
C ALA A 23 -5.07 4.19 -2.49
N GLU A 24 -5.67 3.08 -2.96
CA GLU A 24 -6.80 3.12 -3.89
C GLU A 24 -8.03 3.80 -3.27
N GLN A 25 -8.38 3.43 -2.03
CA GLN A 25 -9.52 4.01 -1.32
C GLN A 25 -9.37 5.53 -1.15
N VAL A 26 -8.19 5.99 -0.74
CA VAL A 26 -7.89 7.41 -0.57
C VAL A 26 -7.96 8.12 -1.92
N ARG A 27 -7.31 7.58 -2.96
CA ARG A 27 -7.31 8.15 -4.32
C ARG A 27 -8.71 8.33 -4.89
N ARG A 28 -9.62 7.37 -4.65
CA ARG A 28 -11.03 7.49 -5.05
C ARG A 28 -11.76 8.62 -4.33
N ARG A 29 -11.44 8.88 -3.05
CA ARG A 29 -12.07 9.94 -2.24
C ARG A 29 -11.57 11.35 -2.56
N ILE A 30 -10.28 11.51 -2.78
CA ILE A 30 -9.67 12.84 -2.96
C ILE A 30 -9.51 13.24 -4.44
N HIS A 31 -9.92 12.38 -5.38
CA HIS A 31 -9.76 12.58 -6.83
C HIS A 31 -8.36 13.03 -7.24
N TYR A 32 -7.34 12.65 -6.48
CA TYR A 32 -5.98 13.12 -6.72
C TYR A 32 -5.39 12.36 -7.91
N PRO A 33 -5.06 13.04 -9.02
CA PRO A 33 -4.34 12.40 -10.11
C PRO A 33 -2.96 12.02 -9.57
N GLY A 34 -2.65 10.72 -9.60
CA GLY A 34 -1.35 10.21 -9.18
C GLY A 34 -0.24 11.06 -9.78
N ASN A 35 0.64 11.57 -8.94
CA ASN A 35 1.79 12.37 -9.35
C ASN A 35 2.68 11.52 -10.26
N GLY A 36 2.65 11.80 -11.57
CA GLY A 36 3.18 10.94 -12.63
C GLY A 36 4.66 10.54 -12.51
N VAL A 37 5.44 11.24 -11.68
CA VAL A 37 6.86 10.94 -11.43
C VAL A 37 7.06 9.63 -10.65
N MET A 38 6.19 9.33 -9.68
CA MET A 38 6.32 8.11 -8.86
C MET A 38 5.58 6.91 -9.45
N GLN A 39 4.71 7.12 -10.42
CA GLN A 39 3.83 6.09 -10.95
C GLN A 39 4.59 4.84 -11.47
N PRO A 40 5.70 4.96 -12.22
CA PRO A 40 6.44 3.78 -12.67
C PRO A 40 6.99 2.92 -11.53
N ALA A 41 7.50 3.55 -10.46
CA ALA A 41 8.03 2.83 -9.30
C ALA A 41 6.92 2.14 -8.49
N VAL A 42 5.76 2.78 -8.41
CA VAL A 42 4.56 2.24 -7.77
C VAL A 42 4.03 1.03 -8.54
N ASP A 43 3.97 1.12 -9.87
CA ASP A 43 3.48 0.03 -10.72
C ASP A 43 4.44 -1.18 -10.67
N ALA A 44 5.75 -0.93 -10.65
CA ALA A 44 6.76 -1.98 -10.47
C ALA A 44 6.60 -2.67 -9.10
N ALA A 45 6.42 -1.90 -8.01
CA ALA A 45 6.20 -2.45 -6.69
C ALA A 45 4.91 -3.26 -6.59
N LEU A 46 3.85 -2.85 -7.30
CA LEU A 46 2.59 -3.59 -7.35
C LEU A 46 2.78 -4.94 -8.04
N ALA A 47 3.47 -4.95 -9.18
CA ALA A 47 3.78 -6.17 -9.92
C ALA A 47 4.62 -7.15 -9.06
N THR A 48 5.61 -6.64 -8.32
CA THR A 48 6.39 -7.46 -7.38
C THR A 48 5.52 -8.08 -6.29
N VAL A 49 4.62 -7.31 -5.68
CA VAL A 49 3.73 -7.81 -4.61
C VAL A 49 2.75 -8.85 -5.15
N GLN A 50 2.22 -8.65 -6.36
CA GLN A 50 1.34 -9.61 -7.04
C GLN A 50 2.06 -10.91 -7.43
N ALA A 51 3.34 -10.83 -7.80
CA ALA A 51 4.15 -12.00 -8.11
C ALA A 51 4.60 -12.77 -6.86
N ALA A 52 4.77 -12.08 -5.73
CA ALA A 52 5.24 -12.67 -4.49
C ALA A 52 4.14 -13.32 -3.63
N LEU A 53 2.87 -13.01 -3.89
CA LEU A 53 1.72 -13.55 -3.15
C LEU A 53 0.85 -14.42 -4.04
N GLU A 54 0.28 -15.47 -3.46
CA GLU A 54 -0.83 -16.17 -4.08
C GLU A 54 -1.98 -15.20 -4.39
N PRO A 55 -2.66 -15.31 -5.55
CA PRO A 55 -3.69 -14.37 -5.96
C PRO A 55 -4.79 -14.15 -4.92
N ALA A 56 -5.20 -15.21 -4.21
CA ALA A 56 -6.18 -15.13 -3.14
C ALA A 56 -5.67 -14.37 -1.90
N ALA A 57 -4.38 -14.54 -1.56
CA ALA A 57 -3.75 -13.83 -0.45
C ALA A 57 -3.61 -12.34 -0.75
N PHE A 58 -3.21 -12.01 -1.99
CA PHE A 58 -3.19 -10.63 -2.48
C PHE A 58 -4.58 -10.00 -2.42
N ALA A 59 -5.58 -10.64 -3.02
CA ALA A 59 -6.95 -10.12 -3.09
C ALA A 59 -7.54 -9.86 -1.69
N LYS A 60 -7.31 -10.78 -0.74
CA LYS A 60 -7.75 -10.63 0.65
C LYS A 60 -7.08 -9.43 1.34
N ALA A 61 -5.75 -9.32 1.24
CA ALA A 61 -5.00 -8.24 1.87
C ALA A 61 -5.35 -6.86 1.25
N PHE A 62 -5.49 -6.82 -0.07
CA PHE A 62 -5.89 -5.63 -0.80
C PHE A 62 -7.31 -5.18 -0.43
N ALA A 63 -8.27 -6.10 -0.37
CA ALA A 63 -9.64 -5.80 0.06
C ALA A 63 -9.66 -5.28 1.51
N ALA A 64 -8.91 -5.90 2.42
CA ALA A 64 -8.79 -5.43 3.79
C ALA A 64 -8.25 -4.00 3.89
N GLY A 65 -7.27 -3.63 3.04
CA GLY A 65 -6.79 -2.26 2.92
C GLY A 65 -7.83 -1.28 2.40
N ARG A 66 -8.60 -1.69 1.39
CA ARG A 66 -9.64 -0.88 0.76
C ARG A 66 -10.86 -0.63 1.65
N GLU A 67 -11.18 -1.58 2.52
CA GLU A 67 -12.30 -1.52 3.46
C GLU A 67 -11.94 -0.86 4.79
N MET A 68 -10.66 -0.59 5.04
CA MET A 68 -10.18 0.04 6.27
C MET A 68 -10.75 1.45 6.44
N ALA A 69 -11.15 1.80 7.66
CA ALA A 69 -11.51 3.17 8.01
C ALA A 69 -10.30 4.09 7.85
N LEU A 70 -10.53 5.34 7.41
CA LEU A 70 -9.45 6.27 7.03
C LEU A 70 -8.59 6.65 8.25
N GLU A 71 -9.23 6.73 9.42
CA GLU A 71 -8.62 6.98 10.72
C GLU A 71 -7.67 5.84 11.12
N GLN A 72 -8.11 4.59 10.91
CA GLN A 72 -7.31 3.40 11.20
C GLN A 72 -6.16 3.23 10.20
N ALA A 73 -6.38 3.66 8.97
CA ALA A 73 -5.38 3.75 7.93
C ALA A 73 -4.27 4.77 8.23
N PHE A 74 -4.63 5.99 8.65
CA PHE A 74 -3.65 6.98 9.07
C PHE A 74 -2.87 6.52 10.31
N ALA A 75 -3.53 5.91 11.29
CA ALA A 75 -2.86 5.32 12.43
C ALA A 75 -1.82 4.25 12.01
N THR A 76 -2.18 3.40 11.06
CA THR A 76 -1.28 2.33 10.55
C THR A 76 -0.06 2.90 9.84
N ILE A 77 -0.25 3.91 8.98
CA ILE A 77 0.85 4.57 8.24
C ILE A 77 1.77 5.32 9.21
N LEU A 78 1.21 6.05 10.18
CA LEU A 78 1.98 6.84 11.15
C LEU A 78 2.78 5.95 12.11
N VAL A 79 2.21 4.83 12.56
CA VAL A 79 2.92 3.86 13.41
C VAL A 79 4.09 3.22 12.66
N ALA A 80 3.89 2.82 11.39
CA ALA A 80 4.95 2.27 10.56
C ALA A 80 6.10 3.26 10.30
N SER A 81 5.79 4.55 10.14
CA SER A 81 6.79 5.61 9.96
C SER A 81 7.63 5.87 11.22
N SER A 82 7.05 5.68 12.43
CA SER A 82 7.81 5.85 13.68
C SER A 82 8.82 4.72 13.90
N LYS A 83 8.50 3.50 13.45
CA LYS A 83 9.33 2.31 13.63
C LYS A 83 10.54 2.26 12.69
N ALA A 84 10.51 3.02 11.59
CA ALA A 84 11.63 3.17 10.67
C ALA A 84 12.64 4.27 11.09
N ALA A 85 12.32 5.05 12.12
CA ALA A 85 13.15 6.14 12.64
C ALA A 85 13.88 5.78 13.96
N MET A 86 13.77 4.53 14.42
CA MET A 86 14.54 3.93 15.53
C MET A 86 15.46 2.84 14.98
#